data_AF-A0A8S1F232-F1
#
_entry.id   AF-A0A8S1F232-F1
#
_cell.length_a   1.000
_cell.length_b   1.000
_cell.length_c   1.000
_cell.angle_alpha   90.00
_cell.angle_beta   90.00
_cell.angle_gamma   90.00
#
_symmetry.space_group_name_H-M   'P 1'
#
loop_
_entity.id
_entity.type
_entity.pdbx_description
1 polymer ?
#
loop_
_entity_poly.entity_id
_entity_poly.type
_entity_poly.pdbx_seq_one_letter_code
_entity_poly.pdbx_strand_id
1 'polypeptide(L)'
;MAQVKRAVDDIEEAENHIEEEVKAELDKAAHSLKESAKEKQEEIASGVAKNLEPCASVDCNNRGTCIGTKNTFICACQIGYSGKHCEETVCDSARDCNGRGICLGTTNQLTCLCNLGFTGKRCETPI
;
A
#
# COMPACT_ATOMS: atom_id res chain seq x y z
N MET A 1 -24.60 56.83 48.49
CA MET A 1 -24.61 56.70 47.01
C MET A 1 -23.20 56.47 46.44
N ALA A 2 -22.18 57.24 46.81
CA ALA A 2 -20.80 57.06 46.28
C ALA A 2 -20.15 55.69 46.58
N GLN A 3 -20.38 55.11 47.76
CA GLN A 3 -19.84 53.78 48.11
C GLN A 3 -20.45 52.63 47.28
N VAL A 4 -21.73 52.77 46.89
CA VAL A 4 -22.42 51.78 46.06
C VAL A 4 -21.88 51.81 44.63
N LYS A 5 -21.61 52.99 44.08
CA LYS A 5 -21.01 53.13 42.74
C LYS A 5 -19.62 52.49 42.68
N ARG A 6 -18.77 52.75 43.68
CA ARG A 6 -17.43 52.17 43.75
C ARG A 6 -17.46 50.64 43.80
N ALA A 7 -18.39 50.06 44.58
CA ALA A 7 -18.57 48.61 44.63
C ALA A 7 -19.05 48.01 43.30
N VAL A 8 -19.80 48.75 42.49
CA VAL A 8 -20.22 48.32 41.13
C VAL A 8 -19.03 48.35 40.18
N ASP A 9 -18.23 49.42 40.20
CA ASP A 9 -17.03 49.54 39.37
C ASP A 9 -16.01 48.41 39.68
N ASP A 10 -15.83 48.08 40.97
CA ASP A 10 -14.97 46.97 41.42
C ASP A 10 -15.48 45.58 40.94
N ILE A 11 -16.81 45.38 40.85
CA ILE A 11 -17.41 44.14 40.34
C ILE A 11 -17.21 44.02 38.83
N GLU A 12 -17.40 45.11 38.08
CA GLU A 12 -17.24 45.13 36.63
C GLU A 12 -15.78 44.84 36.24
N GLU A 13 -14.80 45.36 36.99
CA GLU A 13 -13.39 45.04 36.78
C GLU A 13 -13.07 43.57 37.10
N ALA A 14 -13.65 43.01 38.16
CA ALA A 14 -13.52 41.60 38.49
C ALA A 14 -14.15 40.67 37.42
N GLU A 15 -15.32 41.03 36.87
CA GLU A 15 -15.96 40.28 35.78
C GLU A 15 -15.08 40.26 34.53
N ASN A 16 -14.54 41.42 34.11
CA ASN A 16 -13.63 41.51 32.96
C ASN A 16 -12.36 40.66 33.16
N HIS A 17 -11.81 40.65 34.39
CA HIS A 17 -10.63 39.84 34.70
C HIS A 17 -10.92 38.34 34.62
N ILE A 18 -12.07 37.90 35.14
CA ILE A 18 -12.53 36.52 35.05
C ILE A 18 -12.73 36.10 33.59
N GLU A 19 -13.32 36.97 32.76
CA GLU A 19 -13.50 36.69 31.32
C GLU A 19 -12.17 36.52 30.58
N GLU A 20 -11.16 37.36 30.86
CA GLU A 20 -9.82 37.19 30.28
C GLU A 20 -9.15 35.89 30.73
N GLU A 21 -9.21 35.55 32.01
CA GLU A 21 -8.63 34.30 32.53
C GLU A 21 -9.30 33.06 31.92
N VAL A 22 -10.63 33.05 31.84
CA VAL A 22 -11.39 31.95 31.22
C VAL A 22 -11.03 31.82 29.74
N LYS A 23 -10.90 32.94 29.02
CA LYS A 23 -10.50 32.93 27.61
C LYS A 23 -9.08 32.41 27.44
N ALA A 24 -8.14 32.82 28.29
CA ALA A 24 -6.76 32.35 28.24
C ALA A 24 -6.65 30.84 28.47
N GLU A 25 -7.41 30.30 29.42
CA GLU A 25 -7.45 28.84 29.64
C GLU A 25 -8.13 28.09 28.49
N LEU A 26 -9.19 28.67 27.89
CA LEU A 26 -9.84 28.10 26.71
C LEU A 26 -8.89 28.07 25.49
N ASP A 27 -8.12 29.13 25.28
CA ASP A 27 -7.15 29.22 24.19
C ASP A 27 -5.99 28.22 24.40
N LYS A 28 -5.50 28.05 25.64
CA LYS A 28 -4.49 27.02 25.98
C LYS A 28 -5.01 25.60 25.74
N ALA A 29 -6.26 25.32 26.14
CA ALA A 29 -6.90 24.03 25.90
C ALA A 29 -7.09 23.76 24.40
N ALA A 30 -7.54 24.77 23.64
CA ALA A 30 -7.70 24.68 22.19
C ALA A 30 -6.37 24.45 21.47
N HIS A 31 -5.29 25.11 21.89
CA HIS A 31 -3.95 24.89 21.34
C HIS A 31 -3.46 23.47 21.62
N SER A 32 -3.58 22.99 22.87
CA SER A 32 -3.18 21.63 23.26
C SER A 32 -3.92 20.55 22.47
N LEU A 33 -5.23 20.73 22.24
CA LEU A 33 -6.04 19.83 21.42
C LEU A 33 -5.63 19.85 19.94
N LYS A 34 -5.28 21.03 19.39
CA LYS A 34 -4.81 21.18 18.01
C LYS A 34 -3.45 20.51 17.79
N GLU A 35 -2.50 20.69 18.71
CA GLU A 35 -1.19 20.03 18.62
C GLU A 35 -1.33 18.51 18.75
N SER A 36 -2.14 18.03 19.71
CA SER A 36 -2.43 16.59 19.86
C SER A 36 -3.09 15.98 18.62
N ALA A 37 -3.93 16.74 17.90
CA ALA A 37 -4.56 16.31 16.66
C ALA A 37 -3.56 16.28 15.49
N LYS A 38 -2.64 17.25 15.43
CA LYS A 38 -1.60 17.36 14.40
C LYS A 38 -0.59 16.20 14.48
N GLU A 39 -0.12 15.86 15.68
CA GLU A 39 0.78 14.71 15.89
C GLU A 39 0.15 13.39 15.40
N LYS A 40 -1.12 13.15 15.72
CA LYS A 40 -1.87 11.97 15.22
C LYS A 40 -2.07 12.00 13.70
N GLN A 41 -2.25 13.17 13.11
CA GLN A 41 -2.46 13.32 11.67
C GLN A 41 -1.19 13.01 10.86
N GLU A 42 -0.01 13.37 11.37
CA GLU A 42 1.29 13.06 10.74
C GLU A 42 1.64 11.57 10.83
N GLU A 43 1.29 10.89 11.93
CA GLU A 43 1.46 9.44 12.08
C GLU A 43 0.59 8.65 11.07
N ILE A 44 -0.66 9.08 10.89
CA ILE A 44 -1.59 8.50 9.90
C ILE A 44 -1.11 8.77 8.46
N ALA A 45 -0.64 9.99 8.18
CA ALA A 45 -0.12 10.35 6.85
C ALA A 45 1.09 9.51 6.44
N SER A 46 2.01 9.25 7.38
CA SER A 46 3.18 8.39 7.18
C SER A 46 2.77 6.93 6.90
N GLY A 47 1.78 6.42 7.64
CA GLY A 47 1.24 5.06 7.44
C GLY A 47 0.54 4.85 6.09
N VAL A 48 -0.23 5.84 5.62
CA VAL A 48 -0.97 5.74 4.35
C VAL A 48 -0.03 5.79 3.14
N ALA A 49 0.97 6.68 3.16
CA ALA A 49 1.93 6.82 2.06
C ALA A 49 2.68 5.50 1.80
N LYS A 50 3.14 4.82 2.86
CA LYS A 50 3.87 3.54 2.79
C LYS A 50 3.04 2.38 2.21
N ASN A 51 1.72 2.43 2.40
CA ASN A 51 0.80 1.39 1.91
C ASN A 51 0.33 1.63 0.47
N LEU A 52 0.48 2.86 -0.05
CA LEU A 52 0.23 3.22 -1.44
C LEU A 52 1.48 3.20 -2.31
N GLU A 53 2.66 2.96 -1.76
CA GLU A 53 3.87 2.81 -2.55
C GLU A 53 3.66 1.70 -3.59
N PRO A 54 3.65 2.05 -4.90
CA PRO A 54 3.34 1.09 -5.95
C PRO A 54 4.44 0.04 -6.01
N CYS A 55 4.07 -1.21 -5.76
CA CYS A 55 4.93 -2.39 -5.85
C CYS A 55 6.30 -2.32 -5.13
N ALA A 56 6.49 -1.37 -4.20
CA ALA A 56 7.75 -1.22 -3.49
C ALA A 56 8.06 -2.49 -2.70
N SER A 57 9.22 -3.10 -3.01
CA SER A 57 9.70 -4.37 -2.43
C SER A 57 8.89 -5.62 -2.78
N VAL A 58 8.01 -5.58 -3.78
CA VAL A 58 7.36 -6.79 -4.32
C VAL A 58 8.21 -7.33 -5.48
N ASP A 59 8.85 -8.48 -5.27
CA ASP A 59 9.57 -9.19 -6.33
C ASP A 59 8.66 -10.24 -6.98
N CYS A 60 8.45 -10.14 -8.29
CA CYS A 60 7.77 -11.15 -9.10
C CYS A 60 8.78 -12.09 -9.79
N ASN A 61 9.90 -12.38 -9.11
CA ASN A 61 11.02 -13.22 -9.55
C ASN A 61 11.60 -12.86 -10.92
N ASN A 62 11.48 -11.59 -11.34
CA ASN A 62 11.76 -11.13 -12.72
C ASN A 62 11.02 -11.91 -13.82
N ARG A 63 9.97 -12.65 -13.46
CA ARG A 63 9.16 -13.53 -14.33
C ARG A 63 7.73 -13.02 -14.44
N GLY A 64 7.50 -11.76 -14.06
CA GLY A 64 6.20 -11.12 -14.13
C GLY A 64 6.29 -9.63 -13.84
N THR A 65 5.17 -8.94 -14.02
CA THR A 65 5.02 -7.52 -13.71
C THR A 65 4.16 -7.36 -12.47
N CYS A 66 4.65 -6.63 -11.47
CA CYS A 66 3.84 -6.30 -10.30
C CYS A 66 2.81 -5.22 -10.65
N ILE A 67 1.57 -5.42 -10.20
CA ILE A 67 0.46 -4.49 -10.36
C ILE A 67 -0.16 -4.26 -8.98
N GLY A 68 -0.21 -3.00 -8.53
CA GLY A 68 -0.82 -2.60 -7.26
C GLY A 68 0.15 -1.96 -6.28
N THR A 69 -0.09 -2.16 -4.98
CA THR A 69 0.70 -1.60 -3.88
C THR A 69 1.30 -2.70 -3.03
N LYS A 70 2.20 -2.37 -2.11
CA LYS A 70 2.84 -3.33 -1.21
C LYS A 70 1.88 -4.30 -0.50
N ASN A 71 0.70 -3.83 -0.07
CA ASN A 71 -0.26 -4.65 0.67
C ASN A 71 -1.29 -5.33 -0.25
N THR A 72 -1.57 -4.71 -1.39
CA THR A 72 -2.55 -5.20 -2.37
C THR A 72 -1.87 -5.24 -3.73
N PHE A 73 -1.16 -6.34 -4.00
CA PHE A 73 -0.48 -6.56 -5.28
C PHE A 73 -0.94 -7.85 -5.95
N ILE A 74 -0.75 -7.89 -7.26
CA ILE A 74 -0.81 -9.07 -8.09
C ILE A 74 0.44 -9.10 -8.97
N CYS A 75 1.12 -10.25 -9.04
CA CYS A 75 2.15 -10.48 -10.04
C CYS A 75 1.50 -11.03 -11.31
N ALA A 76 1.50 -10.24 -12.38
CA ALA A 76 1.13 -10.70 -13.71
C ALA A 76 2.29 -11.51 -14.30
N CYS A 77 2.26 -12.82 -14.12
CA CYS A 77 3.33 -13.72 -14.55
C CYS A 77 3.43 -13.82 -16.07
N GLN A 78 4.66 -13.94 -16.56
CA GLN A 78 4.97 -14.31 -17.94
C GLN A 78 4.46 -15.73 -18.22
N ILE A 79 4.24 -16.02 -19.50
CA ILE A 79 3.80 -17.34 -19.96
C ILE A 79 4.80 -18.41 -19.48
N GLY A 80 4.28 -19.50 -18.92
CA GLY A 80 5.09 -20.58 -18.36
C GLY A 80 5.40 -20.45 -16.87
N TYR A 81 4.95 -19.37 -16.20
CA TYR A 81 5.14 -19.18 -14.75
C TYR A 81 3.83 -18.96 -14.00
N SER A 82 3.82 -19.39 -12.74
CA SER A 82 2.69 -19.27 -11.81
C SER A 82 3.19 -19.03 -10.39
N GLY A 83 2.25 -18.94 -9.45
CA GLY A 83 2.55 -18.61 -8.05
C GLY A 83 2.33 -17.13 -7.76
N LYS A 84 2.39 -16.77 -6.47
CA LYS A 84 2.08 -15.41 -6.00
C LYS A 84 3.13 -14.40 -6.48
N HIS A 85 4.35 -14.87 -6.66
CA HIS A 85 5.53 -14.12 -7.07
C HIS A 85 6.12 -14.65 -8.38
N CYS A 86 5.39 -15.45 -9.16
CA CYS A 86 5.91 -16.10 -10.38
C CYS A 86 7.11 -17.03 -10.14
N GLU A 87 7.15 -17.64 -8.95
CA GLU A 87 8.21 -18.53 -8.47
C GLU A 87 8.08 -19.95 -9.02
N GLU A 88 6.87 -20.35 -9.42
CA GLU A 88 6.59 -21.68 -9.92
C GLU A 88 6.70 -21.71 -11.43
N THR A 89 7.30 -22.77 -11.96
CA THR A 89 7.28 -23.02 -13.41
C THR A 89 6.09 -23.93 -13.72
N VAL A 90 5.23 -23.49 -14.63
CA VAL A 90 4.02 -24.23 -15.04
C VAL A 90 4.39 -25.56 -15.71
N CYS A 91 5.51 -25.58 -16.44
CA CYS A 91 5.97 -26.77 -17.12
C CYS A 91 7.47 -26.77 -17.42
N ASP A 92 8.05 -27.96 -17.51
CA ASP A 92 9.46 -28.17 -17.74
C ASP A 92 9.69 -28.53 -19.22
N SER A 93 10.44 -27.71 -19.95
CA SER A 93 10.72 -27.96 -21.36
C SER A 93 11.53 -29.25 -21.59
N ALA A 94 12.40 -29.63 -20.66
CA ALA A 94 13.18 -30.87 -20.75
C ALA A 94 12.27 -32.09 -20.58
N ARG A 95 11.32 -32.00 -19.64
CA ARG A 95 10.44 -33.13 -19.30
C ARG A 95 9.20 -33.20 -20.19
N ASP A 96 8.51 -32.10 -20.39
CA ASP A 96 7.20 -32.05 -21.04
C ASP A 96 7.31 -31.96 -22.56
N CYS A 97 8.35 -31.29 -23.08
CA CYS A 97 8.62 -31.14 -24.51
C CYS A 97 9.84 -31.96 -24.99
N ASN A 98 10.22 -33.00 -24.24
CA ASN A 98 11.36 -33.89 -24.50
C ASN A 98 12.71 -33.16 -24.71
N GLY A 99 12.85 -31.93 -24.19
CA GLY A 99 14.02 -31.09 -24.43
C GLY A 99 14.18 -30.61 -25.87
N ARG A 100 13.14 -30.79 -26.71
CA ARG A 100 13.13 -30.49 -28.15
C ARG A 100 12.16 -29.37 -28.51
N GLY A 101 11.77 -28.57 -27.53
CA GLY A 101 10.89 -27.43 -27.72
C GLY A 101 10.82 -26.56 -26.48
N ILE A 102 10.16 -25.42 -26.62
CA ILE A 102 9.84 -24.51 -25.52
C ILE A 102 8.46 -24.87 -25.02
N CYS A 103 8.35 -25.10 -23.71
CA CYS A 103 7.05 -25.29 -23.08
C CYS A 103 6.38 -23.95 -22.83
N LEU A 104 5.18 -23.78 -23.39
CA LEU A 104 4.32 -22.61 -23.22
C LEU A 104 3.05 -23.06 -22.53
N GLY A 105 2.64 -22.38 -21.47
CA GLY A 105 1.39 -22.76 -20.84
C GLY A 105 0.97 -21.92 -19.65
N THR A 106 -0.26 -22.17 -19.26
CA THR A 106 -0.81 -21.81 -17.95
C THR A 106 -1.06 -23.09 -17.18
N THR A 107 -1.39 -22.99 -15.89
CA THR A 107 -1.66 -24.14 -15.02
C THR A 107 -2.69 -25.14 -15.61
N ASN A 108 -3.58 -24.69 -16.51
CA ASN A 108 -4.62 -25.52 -17.10
C ASN A 108 -4.37 -25.95 -18.55
N GLN A 109 -3.42 -25.32 -19.26
CA GLN A 109 -3.19 -25.60 -20.67
C GLN A 109 -1.71 -25.47 -21.00
N LEU A 110 -1.14 -26.58 -21.51
CA LEU A 110 0.26 -26.72 -21.86
C LEU A 110 0.38 -27.03 -23.36
N THR A 111 1.26 -26.29 -24.05
CA THR A 111 1.59 -26.46 -25.47
C THR A 111 3.10 -26.42 -25.66
N CYS A 112 3.65 -27.34 -26.44
CA CYS A 112 5.06 -27.33 -26.80
C CYS A 112 5.27 -26.65 -28.15
N LEU A 113 6.12 -25.63 -28.18
CA LEU A 113 6.65 -25.05 -29.42
C LEU A 113 7.92 -25.81 -29.82
N CYS A 114 7.81 -26.72 -30.78
CA CYS A 114 8.91 -27.60 -31.16
C CYS A 114 10.02 -26.86 -31.92
N ASN A 115 11.25 -27.25 -31.63
CA ASN A 115 12.43 -26.82 -32.38
C ASN A 115 12.35 -27.35 -33.82
N LEU A 116 13.09 -26.71 -34.72
CA LEU A 116 13.17 -27.13 -36.12
C LEU A 116 13.53 -28.63 -36.24
N GLY A 117 12.79 -29.36 -37.07
CA GLY A 117 12.96 -30.80 -37.28
C GLY A 117 12.22 -31.69 -36.29
N PHE A 118 11.38 -31.15 -35.41
CA PHE A 118 10.53 -31.93 -34.50
C PHE A 118 9.07 -31.49 -34.54
N THR A 119 8.17 -32.44 -34.32
CA THR A 119 6.72 -32.27 -34.25
C THR A 119 6.11 -33.22 -33.21
N GLY A 120 4.79 -33.14 -33.03
CA GLY A 120 4.05 -33.88 -32.01
C GLY A 120 3.74 -33.01 -30.78
N LYS A 121 2.84 -33.48 -29.92
CA LYS A 121 2.35 -32.71 -28.76
C LYS A 121 3.47 -32.40 -27.76
N ARG A 122 4.49 -33.26 -27.71
CA ARG A 122 5.64 -33.16 -26.82
C ARG A 122 6.95 -33.10 -27.61
N CYS A 123 6.91 -32.77 -28.91
CA CYS A 123 8.09 -32.73 -29.79
C CYS A 123 8.83 -34.08 -29.87
N GLU A 124 8.07 -35.18 -29.80
CA GLU A 124 8.57 -36.55 -29.76
C GLU A 124 8.90 -37.12 -31.15
N THR A 125 8.39 -36.52 -32.23
CA THR A 125 8.51 -37.05 -33.59
C THR A 125 9.46 -36.19 -34.43
N PRO A 126 10.56 -36.73 -34.96
CA PRO A 126 11.38 -36.05 -35.96
C PRO A 126 10.63 -35.85 -37.29
N ILE A 127 10.90 -34.76 -37.99
CA ILE A 127 10.34 -34.44 -39.32
C ILE A 127 11.36 -34.76 -40.41
#